data_AF-A0AAP5Z1M4-F1
#
_entry.id   AF-A0AAP5Z1M4-F1
#
_cell.length_a   1.000
_cell.length_b   1.000
_cell.length_c   1.000
_cell.angle_alpha   90.00
_cell.angle_beta   90.00
_cell.angle_gamma   90.00
#
_symmetry.space_group_name_H-M   'P 1'
#
loop_
_entity.id
_entity.type
_entity.pdbx_description
1 polymer ?
#
loop_
_entity_poly.entity_id
_entity_poly.type
_entity_poly.pdbx_seq_one_letter_code
_entity_poly.pdbx_strand_id
1 'polypeptide(L)'
;FATDISSYLDFVLALFMAFGIAFEVPVAIILLCWTGATTPQDLKEKRPYIIVAAFVVGMLLTPPDMISQTLLAIPMCLLFEVGLFFARFYTRKDEEEEE
;
A
#
# COMPACT_ATOMS: atom_id res chain seq x y z
N PHE A 1 24.73 18.96 18.06
CA PHE A 1 25.17 17.81 17.24
C PHE A 1 24.65 16.45 17.74
N ALA A 2 23.59 16.39 18.56
CA ALA A 2 22.95 15.13 18.99
C ALA A 2 21.60 14.87 18.28
N THR A 3 21.19 15.76 17.36
CA THR A 3 19.85 15.73 16.75
C THR A 3 19.78 14.84 15.50
N ASP A 4 20.91 14.46 14.90
CA ASP A 4 20.93 13.77 13.62
C ASP A 4 20.48 12.31 13.74
N ILE A 5 21.04 11.57 14.71
CA ILE A 5 20.71 10.15 14.92
C ILE A 5 19.31 9.98 15.51
N SER A 6 18.92 10.81 16.49
CA SER A 6 17.58 10.73 17.07
C SER A 6 16.49 11.05 16.04
N SER A 7 16.68 12.10 15.23
CA SER A 7 15.71 12.46 14.19
C SER A 7 15.68 11.44 13.05
N TYR A 8 16.81 10.81 12.73
CA TYR A 8 16.88 9.70 11.78
C TYR A 8 16.19 8.44 12.32
N LEU A 9 16.41 8.09 13.59
CA LEU A 9 15.73 6.96 14.23
C LEU A 9 14.22 7.18 14.30
N ASP A 10 13.77 8.37 14.70
CA ASP A 10 12.33 8.71 14.72
C ASP A 10 11.71 8.61 13.32
N PHE A 11 12.42 9.08 12.29
CA PHE A 11 12.01 8.91 10.91
C PHE A 11 11.88 7.44 10.51
N VAL A 12 12.92 6.63 10.76
CA VAL A 12 12.94 5.20 10.42
C VAL A 12 11.87 4.43 11.20
N LEU A 13 11.60 4.80 12.45
CA LEU A 13 10.60 4.17 13.30
C LEU A 13 9.18 4.49 12.80
N ALA A 14 8.92 5.75 12.43
CA ALA A 14 7.67 6.16 11.82
C ALA A 14 7.46 5.49 10.45
N LEU A 15 8.53 5.35 9.66
CA LEU A 15 8.56 4.61 8.40
C LEU A 15 8.18 3.14 8.59
N PHE A 16 8.81 2.46 9.55
CA PHE A 16 8.49 1.07 9.90
C PHE A 16 7.06 0.91 10.39
N MET A 17 6.55 1.87 11.15
CA MET A 17 5.17 1.83 11.64
C MET A 17 4.17 1.98 10.49
N ALA A 18 4.40 2.91 9.57
CA ALA A 18 3.57 3.08 8.38
C ALA A 18 3.64 1.87 7.44
N PHE A 19 4.82 1.28 7.27
CA PHE A 19 4.97 0.02 6.56
C PHE A 19 4.20 -1.10 7.25
N GLY A 20 4.34 -1.28 8.57
CA GLY A 20 3.61 -2.30 9.32
C GLY A 20 2.10 -2.22 9.10
N ILE A 21 1.55 -1.01 9.11
CA ILE A 21 0.13 -0.77 8.79
C ILE A 21 -0.16 -1.09 7.32
N ALA A 22 0.70 -0.70 6.39
CA ALA A 22 0.53 -1.01 4.97
C ALA A 22 0.57 -2.51 4.67
N PHE A 23 1.26 -3.33 5.47
CA PHE A 23 1.25 -4.80 5.35
C PHE A 23 -0.12 -5.42 5.67
N GLU A 24 -1.04 -4.68 6.29
CA GLU A 24 -2.42 -5.11 6.48
C GLU A 24 -3.27 -4.93 5.20
N VAL A 25 -2.87 -4.03 4.28
CA VAL A 25 -3.58 -3.76 3.02
C VAL A 25 -3.75 -5.02 2.16
N PRO A 26 -2.71 -5.85 1.90
CA PRO A 26 -2.87 -7.13 1.20
C PRO A 26 -3.92 -8.03 1.85
N VAL A 27 -3.90 -8.15 3.18
CA VAL A 27 -4.84 -9.00 3.93
C VAL A 27 -6.27 -8.44 3.82
N ALA A 28 -6.43 -7.13 3.97
CA ALA A 28 -7.72 -6.45 3.79
C ALA A 28 -8.29 -6.67 2.39
N ILE A 29 -7.46 -6.56 1.35
CA ILE A 29 -7.85 -6.81 -0.04
C ILE A 29 -8.33 -8.26 -0.23
N ILE A 30 -7.57 -9.24 0.28
CA ILE A 30 -7.95 -10.65 0.18
C ILE A 30 -9.27 -10.90 0.91
N LEU A 31 -9.45 -10.34 2.10
CA LEU A 31 -10.69 -10.49 2.87
C LEU A 31 -11.88 -9.85 2.16
N LEU A 32 -11.74 -8.63 1.64
CA LEU A 32 -12.80 -7.94 0.89
C LEU A 32 -13.22 -8.75 -0.34
N CYS A 33 -12.25 -9.22 -1.12
CA CYS A 33 -12.51 -10.09 -2.27
C CYS A 33 -13.13 -11.42 -1.87
N TRP A 34 -12.70 -12.02 -0.77
CA TRP A 34 -13.26 -13.29 -0.27
C TRP A 34 -14.70 -13.15 0.23
N THR A 35 -15.05 -12.00 0.84
CA THR A 35 -16.43 -11.70 1.25
C THR A 35 -17.35 -11.30 0.09
N GLY A 36 -16.82 -11.09 -1.12
CA GLY A 36 -17.58 -10.59 -2.27
C GLY A 36 -17.91 -9.10 -2.18
N ALA A 37 -17.26 -8.33 -1.29
CA ALA A 37 -17.51 -6.90 -1.14
C ALA A 37 -16.87 -6.05 -2.26
N THR A 38 -15.88 -6.61 -2.97
CA THR A 38 -15.21 -5.95 -4.10
C THR A 38 -14.53 -7.00 -4.99
N THR A 39 -14.32 -6.71 -6.27
CA THR A 39 -13.59 -7.61 -7.18
C THR A 39 -12.12 -7.21 -7.34
N PRO A 40 -11.22 -8.15 -7.71
CA PRO A 40 -9.86 -7.80 -8.09
C PRO A 40 -9.80 -6.86 -9.30
N GLN A 41 -10.80 -6.87 -10.21
CA GLN A 41 -10.88 -5.90 -11.31
C GLN A 41 -11.10 -4.48 -10.78
N ASP A 42 -12.06 -4.27 -9.89
CA ASP A 42 -12.37 -2.95 -9.31
C ASP A 42 -11.17 -2.36 -8.56
N LEU A 43 -10.50 -3.21 -7.76
CA LEU A 43 -9.28 -2.81 -7.04
C LEU A 43 -8.18 -2.39 -8.02
N LYS A 44 -8.09 -3.04 -9.18
CA LYS A 44 -7.10 -2.71 -10.21
C LYS A 44 -7.32 -1.30 -10.78
N GLU A 45 -8.56 -0.87 -10.94
CA GLU A 45 -8.88 0.50 -11.35
C GLU A 45 -8.51 1.53 -10.28
N LYS A 46 -8.46 1.11 -9.01
CA LYS A 46 -8.06 1.97 -7.89
C LYS A 46 -6.55 2.08 -7.66
N ARG A 47 -5.71 1.50 -8.52
CA ARG A 47 -4.24 1.68 -8.54
C ARG A 47 -3.77 3.13 -8.29
N PRO A 48 -4.25 4.14 -9.05
CA PRO A 48 -3.83 5.52 -8.84
C PRO A 48 -4.17 6.05 -7.44
N TYR A 49 -5.27 5.60 -6.81
CA TYR A 49 -5.60 6.02 -5.44
C TYR A 49 -4.58 5.51 -4.41
N ILE A 50 -4.07 4.30 -4.60
CA ILE A 50 -3.07 3.71 -3.69
C ILE A 50 -1.71 4.37 -3.89
N ILE A 51 -1.35 4.71 -5.13
CA ILE A 51 -0.15 5.51 -5.41
C ILE A 51 -0.26 6.87 -4.72
N VAL A 52 -1.41 7.56 -4.84
CA VAL A 52 -1.64 8.84 -4.15
C VAL A 52 -1.58 8.67 -2.63
N ALA A 53 -2.20 7.64 -2.07
CA ALA A 53 -2.15 7.37 -0.64
C ALA A 53 -0.71 7.11 -0.15
N ALA A 54 0.09 6.35 -0.90
CA ALA A 54 1.50 6.13 -0.61
C ALA A 54 2.31 7.44 -0.64
N PHE A 55 2.03 8.32 -1.61
CA PHE A 55 2.65 9.65 -1.66
C PHE A 55 2.23 10.54 -0.49
N VAL A 56 0.96 10.52 -0.09
CA VAL A 56 0.46 11.29 1.07
C VAL A 56 1.09 10.81 2.36
N VAL A 57 1.19 9.49 2.56
CA VAL A 57 1.89 8.90 3.71
C VAL A 57 3.38 9.25 3.67
N GLY A 58 4.00 9.20 2.49
CA GLY A 58 5.38 9.62 2.28
C GLY A 58 5.61 11.10 2.65
N MET A 59 4.75 12.00 2.19
CA MET A 59 4.81 13.43 2.54
C MET A 59 4.62 13.71 4.04
N LEU A 60 3.89 12.85 4.75
CA LEU A 60 3.67 13.00 6.19
C LEU A 60 4.90 12.56 7.00
N LEU A 61 5.64 11.57 6.49
CA LEU A 61 6.75 10.92 7.18
C LEU A 61 8.11 11.54 6.83
N THR A 62 8.34 11.90 5.57
CA THR A 62 9.52 12.66 5.14
C THR A 62 9.16 14.11 4.83
N PRO A 63 10.01 15.09 5.19
CA PRO A 63 9.99 16.38 4.49
C PRO A 63 10.15 16.12 2.98
N PRO A 64 9.73 17.03 2.09
CA PRO A 64 9.45 16.76 0.68
C PRO A 64 10.72 16.40 -0.11
N ASP A 65 11.21 15.18 0.07
CA ASP A 65 12.32 14.59 -0.64
C ASP A 65 11.77 13.61 -1.67
N MET A 66 11.88 14.02 -2.94
CA MET A 66 11.38 13.28 -4.11
C MET A 66 11.98 11.87 -4.18
N ILE A 67 13.23 11.70 -3.75
CA ILE A 67 13.92 10.41 -3.80
C ILE A 67 13.36 9.49 -2.72
N SER A 68 13.31 9.94 -1.46
CA SER A 68 12.77 9.14 -0.36
C SER A 68 11.28 8.80 -0.56
N GLN A 69 10.49 9.71 -1.14
CA GLN A 69 9.08 9.44 -1.48
C GLN A 69 8.92 8.36 -2.54
N THR A 70 9.75 8.38 -3.59
CA THR A 70 9.72 7.35 -4.63
C THR A 70 10.20 6.01 -4.10
N LEU A 71 11.24 6.01 -3.25
CA LEU A 71 11.74 4.81 -2.58
C LEU A 71 10.68 4.16 -1.67
N LEU A 72 9.80 4.97 -1.08
CA LEU A 72 8.64 4.55 -0.28
C LEU A 72 7.45 4.08 -1.12
N ALA A 73 7.20 4.72 -2.26
CA ALA A 73 6.09 4.37 -3.14
C ALA A 73 6.28 2.98 -3.76
N ILE A 74 7.52 2.57 -4.05
CA ILE A 74 7.84 1.25 -4.61
C ILE A 74 7.33 0.10 -3.72
N PRO A 75 7.72 -0.01 -2.44
CA PRO A 75 7.25 -1.09 -1.56
C PRO A 75 5.74 -1.00 -1.27
N MET A 76 5.15 0.20 -1.22
CA MET A 76 3.69 0.35 -1.11
C MET A 76 2.95 -0.23 -2.33
N CYS A 77 3.43 0.10 -3.54
CA CYS A 77 2.92 -0.50 -4.77
C CYS A 77 3.12 -2.02 -4.80
N LEU A 78 4.27 -2.51 -4.34
CA LEU A 78 4.57 -3.94 -4.30
C LEU A 78 3.60 -4.67 -3.37
N LEU A 79 3.34 -4.15 -2.17
CA LEU A 79 2.36 -4.70 -1.24
C LEU A 79 0.97 -4.79 -1.88
N PHE A 80 0.55 -3.71 -2.56
CA PHE A 80 -0.72 -3.71 -3.27
C PHE A 80 -0.77 -4.75 -4.39
N GLU A 81 0.26 -4.83 -5.24
CA GLU A 81 0.33 -5.79 -6.34
C GLU A 81 0.28 -7.24 -5.82
N VAL A 82 0.97 -7.50 -4.70
CA VAL A 82 0.95 -8.79 -3.99
C VAL A 82 -0.45 -9.11 -3.48
N GLY A 83 -1.11 -8.18 -2.80
CA GLY A 83 -2.49 -8.34 -2.32
C GLY A 83 -3.46 -8.64 -3.46
N LEU A 84 -3.37 -7.89 -4.56
CA LEU A 84 -4.18 -8.08 -5.76
C LEU A 84 -3.91 -9.43 -6.43
N PHE A 85 -2.65 -9.85 -6.50
CA PHE A 85 -2.24 -11.13 -7.08
C PHE A 85 -2.82 -12.31 -6.29
N PHE A 86 -2.70 -12.27 -4.96
CA PHE A 86 -3.30 -13.29 -4.09
C PHE A 86 -4.82 -13.28 -4.14
N ALA A 87 -5.44 -12.10 -4.11
CA ALA A 87 -6.89 -11.97 -4.24
C ALA A 87 -7.37 -12.61 -5.55
N ARG A 88 -6.73 -12.32 -6.69
CA ARG A 88 -7.06 -12.92 -7.99
C ARG A 88 -6.93 -14.45 -8.01
N PHE A 89 -5.95 -15.00 -7.31
CA PHE A 89 -5.78 -16.46 -7.22
C PHE A 89 -6.84 -17.12 -6.32
N TYR A 90 -7.28 -16.42 -5.27
CA TYR A 90 -8.27 -16.90 -4.32
C TYR A 90 -9.71 -16.73 -4.82
N THR A 91 -10.02 -15.65 -5.55
CA THR A 91 -11.30 -15.45 -6.26
C THR A 91 -11.28 -16.11 -7.64
N ARG A 92 -10.78 -17.35 -7.73
CA ARG A 92 -11.00 -18.15 -8.93
C ARG A 92 -12.41 -18.71 -8.87
N LYS A 93 -13.38 -17.86 -9.26
CA LYS A 93 -14.65 -18.14 -9.92
C LYS A 93 -15.67 -17.04 -9.57
N ASP A 94 -16.39 -16.60 -10.60
CA ASP A 94 -17.53 -15.68 -10.63
C ASP A 94 -17.19 -14.18 -10.63
N GLU A 95 -17.01 -13.63 -11.83
CA GLU A 95 -17.83 -12.53 -12.39
C GLU A 95 -17.15 -11.93 -13.64
N GLU A 96 -17.49 -12.56 -14.77
CA GLU A 96 -17.57 -11.96 -16.10
C GLU A 96 -18.87 -11.15 -16.27
N GLU A 97 -19.57 -10.79 -15.20
CA GLU A 97 -20.84 -10.06 -15.27
C GLU A 97 -20.73 -8.74 -14.53
N GLU A 98 -20.39 -7.69 -15.26
CA GLU A 98 -21.18 -6.46 -15.26
C GLU A 98 -20.97 -5.78 -16.64
N GLU A 99 -22.10 -5.53 -17.30
CA GLU A 99 -22.28 -5.01 -18.66
C GLU A 99 -21.61 -3.65 -18.95
#